data_AF-A0A7W0PA27-F1
#
_entry.id   AF-A0A7W0PA27-F1
#
_cell.length_a   1.000
_cell.length_b   1.000
_cell.length_c   1.000
_cell.angle_alpha   90.00
_cell.angle_beta   90.00
_cell.angle_gamma   90.00
#
_symmetry.space_group_name_H-M   'P 1'
#
loop_
_entity.id
_entity.type
_entity.pdbx_description
1 polymer ?
#
loop_
_entity_poly.entity_id
_entity_poly.type
_entity_poly.pdbx_seq_one_letter_code
_entity_poly.pdbx_strand_id
1 'polypeptide(L)'
;MWTYFIPLYILGGLLLIVALFAVLGRIQGGRYLRPIIAGLSRAPLIGRFMQRLTKAALERANPELASAVSKLERLGATRDPQRAQSALSQLSAAERRAYLEAAKEQGAMPEPTNRAERRRMERARRR
;
A
#
# COMPACT_ATOMS: atom_id res chain seq x y z
N MET A 1 -0.25 -34.40 32.41
CA MET A 1 -1.48 -34.57 31.60
C MET A 1 -2.33 -33.31 31.40
N TRP A 2 -1.98 -32.15 31.97
CA TRP A 2 -2.71 -30.89 31.72
C TRP A 2 -2.17 -30.09 30.51
N THR A 3 -0.95 -30.39 30.07
CA THR A 3 -0.28 -29.76 28.93
C THR A 3 -0.99 -29.98 27.59
N TYR A 4 -1.79 -31.03 27.44
CA TYR A 4 -2.58 -31.29 26.24
C TYR A 4 -3.70 -30.26 26.01
N PHE A 5 -4.15 -29.55 27.05
CA PHE A 5 -5.18 -28.52 26.94
C PHE A 5 -4.59 -27.14 26.63
N ILE A 6 -3.27 -26.98 26.65
CA ILE A 6 -2.59 -25.71 26.31
C ILE A 6 -3.06 -25.16 24.95
N PRO A 7 -3.14 -25.95 23.86
CA PRO A 7 -3.62 -25.44 22.58
C PRO A 7 -5.07 -24.93 22.65
N LEU A 8 -5.93 -25.58 23.44
CA LEU A 8 -7.33 -25.20 23.60
C LEU A 8 -7.47 -23.89 24.38
N TYR A 9 -6.68 -23.69 25.45
CA TYR A 9 -6.66 -22.43 26.18
C TYR A 9 -6.08 -21.29 25.35
N ILE A 10 -5.03 -21.54 24.55
CA ILE A 10 -4.48 -20.55 23.63
C ILE A 10 -5.52 -20.18 22.58
N LEU A 11 -6.20 -21.16 21.99
CA LEU A 11 -7.23 -20.93 20.99
C LEU A 11 -8.42 -20.17 21.58
N GLY A 12 -8.88 -20.56 22.76
CA GLY A 12 -9.95 -19.87 23.48
C GLY A 12 -9.58 -18.42 23.83
N GLY A 13 -8.36 -18.19 24.33
CA GLY A 13 -7.86 -16.84 24.60
C GLY A 13 -7.78 -15.98 23.34
N LEU A 14 -7.28 -16.53 22.23
CA LEU A 14 -7.22 -15.82 20.96
C LEU A 14 -8.62 -15.46 20.44
N LEU A 15 -9.57 -16.39 20.54
CA LEU A 15 -10.97 -16.17 20.15
C LEU A 15 -11.62 -15.07 21.00
N LEU A 16 -11.33 -15.05 22.30
CA LEU A 16 -11.79 -14.01 23.23
C LEU A 16 -11.22 -12.64 22.87
N ILE A 17 -9.93 -12.57 22.53
CA ILE A 17 -9.29 -11.33 22.05
C ILE A 17 -9.97 -10.85 20.76
N VAL A 18 -10.18 -11.74 19.78
CA VAL A 18 -10.86 -11.41 18.52
C VAL A 18 -12.29 -10.91 18.77
N ALA A 19 -13.03 -11.57 19.65
CA ALA A 19 -14.38 -11.15 20.03
C ALA A 19 -14.36 -9.77 20.70
N LEU A 20 -13.38 -9.49 21.57
CA LEU A 20 -13.20 -8.20 22.20
C LEU A 20 -12.92 -7.10 21.16
N PHE A 21 -12.02 -7.35 20.21
CA PHE A 21 -11.77 -6.41 19.10
C PHE A 21 -13.00 -6.19 18.23
N ALA A 22 -13.78 -7.23 17.94
CA ALA A 22 -15.02 -7.11 17.17
C ALA A 22 -16.06 -6.25 17.89
N VAL A 23 -16.21 -6.43 19.21
CA VAL A 23 -17.11 -5.62 20.05
C VAL A 23 -16.63 -4.17 20.14
N LEU A 24 -15.34 -3.94 20.41
CA LEU A 24 -14.76 -2.58 20.41
C LEU A 24 -14.85 -1.91 19.04
N GLY A 25 -14.79 -2.67 17.95
CA GLY A 25 -14.98 -2.18 16.58
C GLY A 25 -16.41 -1.71 16.32
N ARG A 26 -17.39 -2.39 16.92
CA ARG A 26 -18.82 -2.06 16.80
C ARG A 26 -19.22 -0.88 17.68
N ILE A 27 -18.60 -0.73 18.85
CA ILE A 27 -18.88 0.36 19.79
C ILE A 27 -18.17 1.64 19.31
N GLN A 28 -18.93 2.73 19.10
CA GLN A 28 -18.43 4.04 18.65
C GLN A 28 -17.58 3.99 17.36
N GLY A 29 -17.91 3.12 16.41
CA GLY A 29 -17.26 3.06 15.09
C GLY A 29 -15.76 2.75 15.13
N GLY A 30 -15.29 2.02 16.16
CA GLY A 30 -13.88 1.65 16.28
C GLY A 30 -12.96 2.78 16.73
N ARG A 31 -13.50 3.80 17.42
CA ARG A 31 -12.71 4.89 18.02
C ARG A 31 -11.53 4.39 18.84
N TYR A 32 -11.70 3.29 19.57
CA TYR A 32 -10.66 2.66 20.40
C TYR A 32 -9.76 1.70 19.61
N LEU A 33 -10.21 1.18 18.47
CA LEU A 33 -9.36 0.39 17.56
C LEU A 33 -8.36 1.27 16.82
N ARG A 34 -8.75 2.49 16.44
CA ARG A 34 -7.90 3.44 15.70
C ARG A 34 -6.51 3.65 16.32
N PRO A 35 -6.35 3.98 17.62
CA PRO A 35 -5.02 4.19 18.21
C PRO A 35 -4.21 2.90 18.34
N ILE A 36 -4.86 1.76 18.57
CA ILE A 36 -4.19 0.45 18.67
C ILE A 36 -3.63 0.04 17.32
N ILE A 37 -4.44 0.14 16.25
CA ILE A 37 -4.02 -0.16 14.88
C ILE A 37 -2.96 0.85 14.42
N ALA A 38 -3.11 2.14 14.77
CA ALA A 38 -2.10 3.15 14.47
C ALA A 38 -0.78 2.93 15.22
N GLY A 39 -0.82 2.41 16.45
CA GLY A 39 0.37 2.02 17.21
C GLY A 39 1.04 0.78 16.61
N LEU A 40 0.23 -0.21 16.22
CA LEU A 40 0.70 -1.44 15.61
C LEU A 40 1.29 -1.19 14.21
N SER A 41 0.69 -0.32 13.41
CA SER A 41 1.20 0.05 12.08
C SER A 41 2.49 0.87 12.12
N ARG A 42 2.78 1.55 13.24
CA ARG A 42 4.06 2.23 13.48
C ARG A 42 5.19 1.29 13.86
N ALA A 43 4.91 0.01 14.16
CA ALA A 43 5.96 -0.95 14.44
C ALA A 43 6.80 -1.19 13.17
N PRO A 44 8.12 -0.91 13.19
CA PRO A 44 8.97 -1.02 12.01
C PRO A 44 9.05 -2.46 11.47
N LEU A 45 8.77 -3.46 12.32
CA LEU A 45 8.69 -4.86 11.94
C LEU A 45 7.55 -5.11 10.96
N ILE A 46 6.35 -4.59 11.25
CA ILE A 46 5.16 -4.79 10.41
C ILE A 46 5.34 -4.11 9.06
N GLY A 47 5.90 -2.90 9.03
CA GLY A 47 6.22 -2.21 7.79
C GLY A 47 7.16 -3.04 6.89
N ARG A 48 8.22 -3.63 7.48
CA ARG A 48 9.16 -4.50 6.73
C ARG A 48 8.50 -5.78 6.22
N PHE A 49 7.65 -6.41 7.02
CA PHE A 49 6.90 -7.60 6.58
C PHE A 49 5.93 -7.27 5.46
N MET A 50 5.18 -6.18 5.59
CA MET A 50 4.24 -5.75 4.58
C MET A 50 4.94 -5.42 3.26
N GLN A 51 6.08 -4.72 3.30
CA GLN A 51 6.91 -4.43 2.13
C GLN A 51 7.42 -5.70 1.43
N ARG A 52 7.77 -6.74 2.19
CA ARG A 52 8.20 -8.03 1.62
C ARG A 52 7.03 -8.74 0.95
N LEU A 53 5.86 -8.73 1.57
CA LEU A 53 4.65 -9.36 1.01
C LEU A 53 4.18 -8.64 -0.26
N THR A 54 4.18 -7.31 -0.26
CA THR A 54 3.79 -6.54 -1.46
C THR A 54 4.78 -6.73 -2.58
N LYS A 55 6.10 -6.74 -2.31
CA LYS A 55 7.12 -7.03 -3.34
C LYS A 55 6.97 -8.43 -3.93
N ALA A 56 6.81 -9.45 -3.07
CA ALA A 56 6.63 -10.83 -3.52
C ALA A 56 5.32 -11.04 -4.31
N ALA A 57 4.25 -10.34 -3.95
CA ALA A 57 3.00 -10.37 -4.70
C ALA A 57 3.12 -9.67 -6.06
N LEU A 58 3.77 -8.50 -6.11
CA LEU A 58 3.99 -7.76 -7.36
C LEU A 58 4.91 -8.53 -8.31
N GLU A 59 6.01 -9.11 -7.82
CA GLU A 59 6.94 -9.89 -8.63
C GLU A 59 6.27 -11.09 -9.29
N ARG A 60 5.33 -11.74 -8.61
CA ARG A 60 4.54 -12.85 -9.15
C ARG A 60 3.49 -12.42 -10.17
N ALA A 61 2.89 -11.25 -9.97
CA ALA A 61 1.81 -10.76 -10.83
C ALA A 61 2.36 -10.11 -12.11
N ASN A 62 3.39 -9.27 -11.99
CA ASN A 62 4.00 -8.58 -13.12
C ASN A 62 5.44 -8.15 -12.78
N PRO A 63 6.48 -8.81 -13.33
CA PRO A 63 7.87 -8.49 -13.02
C PRO A 63 8.29 -7.08 -13.49
N GLU A 64 7.72 -6.57 -14.58
CA GLU A 64 7.98 -5.22 -15.09
C GLU A 64 7.42 -4.14 -14.14
N LEU A 65 6.23 -4.38 -13.58
CA LEU A 65 5.63 -3.50 -12.58
C LEU A 65 6.45 -3.48 -11.29
N ALA A 66 6.94 -4.64 -10.84
CA ALA A 66 7.78 -4.74 -9.65
C ALA A 66 9.08 -3.94 -9.79
N SER A 67 9.76 -4.07 -10.93
CA SER A 67 10.96 -3.28 -11.26
C SER A 67 10.64 -1.78 -11.28
N ALA A 68 9.55 -1.38 -11.94
CA ALA A 68 9.10 0.01 -12.01
C ALA A 68 8.87 0.61 -10.62
N VAL A 69 8.10 -0.07 -9.76
CA VAL A 69 7.81 0.37 -8.39
C VAL A 69 9.08 0.46 -7.56
N SER A 70 9.99 -0.52 -7.66
CA SER A 70 11.27 -0.50 -6.93
C SER A 70 12.16 0.68 -7.34
N LYS A 71 12.20 1.01 -8.63
CA LYS A 71 12.93 2.17 -9.16
C LYS A 71 12.32 3.48 -8.69
N LEU A 72 10.99 3.60 -8.71
CA LEU A 72 10.27 4.77 -8.22
C LEU A 72 10.47 4.98 -6.71
N GLU A 73 10.42 3.91 -5.90
CA GLU A 73 10.72 3.95 -4.47
C GLU A 73 12.16 4.43 -4.21
N ARG A 74 13.14 3.89 -4.93
CA ARG A 74 14.56 4.25 -4.79
C ARG A 74 14.83 5.71 -5.17
N LEU A 75 14.12 6.22 -6.17
CA LEU A 75 14.21 7.62 -6.62
C LEU A 75 13.39 8.59 -5.75
N GLY A 76 12.66 8.08 -4.76
CA GLY A 76 11.89 8.89 -3.83
C GLY A 76 10.62 9.48 -4.44
N ALA A 77 10.04 8.84 -5.46
CA ALA A 77 8.80 9.27 -6.10
C ALA A 77 7.64 9.43 -5.11
N THR A 78 7.63 8.66 -4.03
CA THR A 78 6.61 8.73 -2.97
C THR A 78 6.74 9.95 -2.05
N ARG A 79 7.90 10.61 -2.03
CA ARG A 79 8.21 11.71 -1.09
C ARG A 79 8.01 13.09 -1.70
N ASP A 80 8.15 13.23 -3.02
CA ASP A 80 8.05 14.50 -3.73
C ASP A 80 7.41 14.30 -5.12
N PRO A 81 6.31 15.02 -5.43
CA PRO A 81 5.64 14.90 -6.72
C PRO A 81 6.50 15.34 -7.92
N GLN A 82 7.47 16.25 -7.74
CA GLN A 82 8.41 16.61 -8.81
C GLN A 82 9.38 15.46 -9.10
N ARG A 83 9.83 14.77 -8.06
CA ARG A 83 10.68 13.57 -8.21
C ARG A 83 9.92 12.39 -8.79
N ALA A 84 8.60 12.29 -8.54
CA ALA A 84 7.78 11.28 -9.18
C ALA A 84 7.78 11.42 -10.71
N GLN A 85 7.63 12.64 -11.22
CA GLN A 85 7.64 12.90 -12.67
C GLN A 85 9.01 12.61 -13.29
N SER A 86 10.10 13.03 -12.64
CA SER A 86 11.46 12.75 -13.12
C SER A 86 11.87 11.29 -12.96
N ALA A 87 11.26 10.55 -12.03
CA ALA A 87 11.47 9.13 -11.89
C ALA A 87 10.72 8.33 -12.97
N LEU A 88 9.51 8.77 -13.35
CA LEU A 88 8.76 8.19 -14.48
C LEU A 88 9.51 8.33 -15.81
N SER A 89 10.28 9.42 -16.00
CA SER A 89 11.10 9.61 -17.20
C SER A 89 12.30 8.67 -17.27
N GLN A 90 12.77 8.16 -16.13
CA GLN A 90 13.90 7.21 -16.00
C GLN A 90 13.48 5.73 -16.15
N LEU A 91 12.18 5.41 -16.14
CA LEU A 91 11.68 4.07 -16.38
C LEU A 91 11.79 3.66 -17.86
N SER A 92 11.97 2.36 -18.10
CA SER A 92 11.89 1.79 -19.45
C SER A 92 10.48 1.94 -20.04
N ALA A 93 10.34 1.78 -21.36
CA ALA A 93 9.04 1.86 -22.01
C ALA A 93 8.05 0.78 -21.53
N ALA A 94 8.55 -0.43 -21.22
CA ALA A 94 7.75 -1.53 -20.67
C ALA A 94 7.33 -1.25 -19.22
N GLU A 95 8.29 -0.84 -18.38
CA GLU A 95 8.09 -0.49 -16.97
C GLU A 95 7.08 0.66 -16.80
N ARG A 96 7.20 1.71 -17.63
CA ARG A 96 6.28 2.85 -17.61
C ARG A 96 4.86 2.42 -17.98
N ARG A 97 4.69 1.56 -19.00
CA ARG A 97 3.37 1.07 -19.40
C ARG A 97 2.73 0.25 -18.29
N ALA A 98 3.47 -0.70 -17.73
CA ALA A 98 2.99 -1.53 -16.62
C ALA A 98 2.57 -0.68 -15.42
N TYR A 99 3.38 0.33 -15.06
CA TYR A 99 3.04 1.25 -13.97
C TYR A 99 1.79 2.08 -14.25
N LEU A 100 1.65 2.65 -15.45
CA LEU A 100 0.50 3.46 -15.82
C LEU A 100 -0.80 2.63 -15.93
N GLU A 101 -0.70 1.39 -16.37
CA GLU A 101 -1.80 0.44 -16.43
C GLU A 101 -2.28 0.07 -15.01
N ALA A 102 -1.36 -0.29 -14.11
CA ALA A 102 -1.68 -0.57 -12.71
C ALA A 102 -2.23 0.67 -11.98
N ALA A 103 -1.68 1.86 -12.25
CA ALA A 103 -2.18 3.12 -11.71
C ALA A 103 -3.60 3.44 -12.19
N LYS A 104 -3.93 3.09 -13.45
CA LYS A 104 -5.27 3.23 -14.03
C LYS A 104 -6.26 2.26 -13.39
N GLU A 105 -5.86 1.01 -13.15
CA GLU A 105 -6.70 0.00 -12.48
C GLU A 105 -6.99 0.35 -11.02
N GLN A 106 -6.01 0.90 -10.30
CA GLN A 106 -6.16 1.30 -8.89
C GLN A 106 -6.89 2.65 -8.71
N GLY A 107 -7.34 3.29 -9.81
CA GLY A 107 -7.96 4.62 -9.76
C GLY A 107 -7.00 5.73 -9.29
N ALA A 108 -5.72 5.42 -9.12
CA ALA A 108 -4.68 6.30 -8.65
C ALA A 108 -3.93 6.89 -9.85
N MET A 109 -4.65 7.59 -10.74
CA MET A 109 -3.96 8.35 -11.79
C MET A 109 -3.08 9.41 -11.13
N PRO A 110 -1.78 9.50 -11.50
CA PRO A 110 -0.92 10.56 -10.97
C PRO A 110 -1.53 11.92 -11.34
N GLU A 111 -1.95 12.67 -10.32
CA GLU A 111 -2.50 14.01 -10.54
C GLU A 111 -1.44 14.90 -11.20
N PRO A 112 -1.82 15.73 -12.18
CA PRO A 112 -0.90 16.70 -12.76
C PRO A 112 -0.47 17.72 -11.71
N THR A 113 0.80 17.60 -11.31
CA THR A 113 1.48 18.50 -10.37
C THR A 113 1.63 19.90 -10.94
N ASN A 114 1.82 20.05 -12.26
CA ASN A 114 2.10 21.34 -12.87
C ASN A 114 0.87 22.01 -13.47
N ARG A 115 0.66 23.30 -13.15
CA ARG A 115 -0.37 24.16 -13.78
C ARG A 115 -0.22 24.19 -15.31
N ALA A 116 1.00 24.08 -15.83
CA ALA A 116 1.28 23.97 -17.27
C ALA A 116 0.80 22.64 -17.87
N GLU A 117 1.00 21.52 -17.17
CA GLU A 117 0.51 20.20 -17.59
C GLU A 117 -1.02 20.13 -17.52
N ARG A 118 -1.64 20.71 -16.49
CA ARG A 118 -3.10 20.85 -16.38
C ARG A 118 -3.68 21.54 -17.61
N ARG A 119 -3.07 22.65 -18.05
CA ARG A 119 -3.50 23.37 -19.27
C ARG A 119 -3.28 22.56 -20.56
N ARG A 120 -2.23 21.76 -20.66
CA ARG A 120 -1.98 20.89 -21.84
C ARG A 120 -2.99 19.76 -21.93
N MET A 121 -3.29 19.10 -20.82
CA MET A 121 -4.30 18.03 -20.78
C MET A 121 -5.70 18.55 -21.01
N GLU A 122 -6.05 19.73 -20.51
CA GLU A 122 -7.34 20.37 -20.79
C GLU A 122 -7.50 20.70 -22.28
N ARG A 123 -6.43 21.19 -22.93
CA ARG A 123 -6.43 21.41 -24.40
C ARG A 123 -6.54 20.10 -25.18
N ALA A 124 -5.90 19.03 -24.73
CA ALA A 124 -5.98 17.72 -25.36
C ALA A 124 -7.35 17.06 -25.19
N ARG A 125 -8.08 17.35 -24.10
CA ARG A 125 -9.43 16.84 -23.84
C ARG A 125 -10.54 17.62 -24.55
N ARG A 126 -10.26 18.85 -24.99
CA ARG A 126 -11.17 19.71 -25.77
C ARG A 126 -11.03 19.53 -27.30
N ARG A 127 -10.02 18.79 -27.76
CA ARG A 127 -9.89 18.34 -29.14
C ARG A 127 -10.53 16.98 -29.31
#